data_AF-A0A7V2K1J6-F1
#
_entry.id   AF-A0A7V2K1J6-F1
#
_cell.length_a   1.000
_cell.length_b   1.000
_cell.length_c   1.000
_cell.angle_alpha   90.00
_cell.angle_beta   90.00
_cell.angle_gamma   90.00
#
_symmetry.space_group_name_H-M   'P 1'
#
loop_
_entity.id
_entity.type
_entity.pdbx_description
1 polymer ?
#
loop_
_entity_poly.entity_id
_entity_poly.type
_entity_poly.pdbx_seq_one_letter_code
_entity_poly.pdbx_strand_id
1 'polypeptide(L)'
;MTDNKITLDRKILRALSSDTRINILKSLNIRPMTVSELSRILNLPKSTIHENLEKLIDAGLVKKNKSEGRKRVYYELTEKGRRLLLSHKTRIILLLSSAASFICGIIAIYFSIKIPEEAVRAVRRVPLEQNYLIFGVILLSLGFLFLYLASRSHINEII
;
A
#
# COMPACT_ATOMS: atom_id res chain seq x y z
N MET A 1 -2.06 -30.56 1.33
CA MET A 1 -2.33 -29.50 0.32
C MET A 1 -1.92 -28.08 0.74
N THR A 2 -1.37 -27.85 1.94
CA THR A 2 -0.94 -26.53 2.45
C THR A 2 0.49 -26.12 2.06
N ASP A 3 1.33 -27.09 1.70
CA ASP A 3 2.79 -26.89 1.53
C ASP A 3 3.17 -26.03 0.31
N ASN A 4 2.39 -26.13 -0.78
CA ASN A 4 2.67 -25.39 -2.02
C ASN A 4 2.30 -23.89 -1.90
N LYS A 5 1.34 -23.54 -1.04
CA LYS A 5 0.92 -22.14 -0.85
C LYS A 5 1.95 -21.36 -0.02
N ILE A 6 2.44 -21.95 1.07
CA ILE A 6 3.44 -21.35 1.97
C ILE A 6 4.79 -21.15 1.25
N THR A 7 5.19 -22.10 0.41
CA THR A 7 6.44 -22.00 -0.37
C THR A 7 6.37 -20.92 -1.44
N LEU A 8 5.21 -20.76 -2.09
CA LEU A 8 4.98 -19.70 -3.08
C LEU A 8 5.03 -18.31 -2.44
N ASP A 9 4.38 -18.14 -1.29
CA ASP A 9 4.38 -16.87 -0.55
C ASP A 9 5.79 -16.51 -0.08
N ARG A 10 6.58 -17.47 0.40
CA ARG A 10 7.97 -17.22 0.80
C ARG A 10 8.86 -16.77 -0.36
N LYS A 11 8.69 -17.36 -1.56
CA LYS A 11 9.45 -16.96 -2.76
C LYS A 11 9.09 -15.53 -3.20
N ILE A 12 7.80 -15.19 -3.18
CA ILE A 12 7.32 -13.84 -3.50
C ILE A 12 7.87 -12.83 -2.50
N LEU A 13 7.76 -13.11 -1.20
CA LEU A 13 8.26 -12.21 -0.15
C LEU A 13 9.76 -11.94 -0.32
N ARG A 14 10.58 -12.99 -0.50
CA ARG A 14 12.01 -12.85 -0.76
C ARG A 14 12.31 -12.06 -2.04
N ALA A 15 11.53 -12.27 -3.09
CA ALA A 15 11.66 -11.52 -4.34
C ALA A 15 11.27 -10.04 -4.17
N LEU A 16 10.36 -9.71 -3.26
CA LEU A 16 9.97 -8.33 -2.96
C LEU A 16 10.87 -7.65 -1.92
N SER A 17 11.64 -8.37 -1.11
CA SER A 17 12.51 -7.79 -0.06
C SER A 17 13.69 -6.95 -0.58
N SER A 18 13.81 -6.71 -1.89
CA SER A 18 14.88 -5.87 -2.45
C SER A 18 14.29 -4.68 -3.17
N ASP A 19 14.77 -3.49 -2.80
CA ASP A 19 14.38 -2.23 -3.42
C ASP A 19 14.65 -2.23 -4.92
N THR A 20 15.77 -2.80 -5.35
CA THR A 20 16.11 -2.95 -6.77
C THR A 20 15.06 -3.76 -7.52
N ARG A 21 14.60 -4.89 -6.96
CA ARG A 21 13.56 -5.72 -7.59
C ARG A 21 12.21 -5.02 -7.63
N ILE A 22 11.85 -4.31 -6.56
CA ILE A 22 10.66 -3.46 -6.54
C ILE A 22 10.74 -2.39 -7.63
N ASN A 23 11.89 -1.74 -7.80
CA ASN A 23 12.06 -0.70 -8.80
C ASN A 23 12.00 -1.25 -10.23
N ILE A 24 12.57 -2.43 -10.49
CA ILE A 24 12.40 -3.14 -11.77
C ILE A 24 10.92 -3.42 -12.03
N LEU A 25 10.20 -3.97 -11.05
CA LEU A 25 8.78 -4.27 -11.19
C LEU A 25 7.94 -3.00 -11.48
N LYS A 26 8.23 -1.88 -10.81
CA LYS A 26 7.59 -0.58 -11.09
C LYS A 26 7.86 -0.10 -12.51
N SER A 27 9.10 -0.20 -13.00
CA SER A 27 9.44 0.18 -14.38
C SER A 27 8.69 -0.69 -15.40
N LEU A 28 8.61 -1.99 -15.16
CA LEU A 28 7.88 -2.93 -16.02
C LEU A 28 6.35 -2.77 -15.96
N ASN A 29 5.82 -2.14 -14.91
CA ASN A 29 4.39 -1.82 -14.83
C ASN A 29 3.97 -0.76 -15.85
N ILE A 30 4.89 0.15 -16.20
CA ILE A 30 4.65 1.21 -17.19
C ILE A 30 4.60 0.62 -18.60
N ARG A 31 5.61 -0.16 -18.97
CA ARG A 31 5.70 -0.85 -20.27
C ARG A 31 6.69 -2.01 -20.21
N PRO A 32 6.61 -2.99 -21.14
CA PRO A 32 7.68 -3.96 -21.34
C PRO A 32 9.02 -3.27 -21.66
N MET A 33 10.11 -3.77 -21.06
CA MET A 33 11.45 -3.19 -21.23
C MET A 33 12.52 -4.28 -21.40
N THR A 34 13.60 -3.94 -22.07
CA THR A 34 14.81 -4.76 -22.20
C THR A 34 15.76 -4.55 -21.02
N VAL A 35 16.69 -5.49 -20.80
CA VAL A 35 17.78 -5.36 -19.79
C VAL A 35 18.55 -4.05 -19.95
N SER A 36 18.80 -3.63 -21.20
CA SER A 36 19.56 -2.40 -21.47
C SER A 36 18.76 -1.13 -21.14
N GLU A 37 17.45 -1.14 -21.32
CA GLU A 37 16.60 -0.01 -20.90
C GLU A 37 16.52 0.08 -19.38
N LEU A 38 16.27 -1.05 -18.70
CA LEU A 38 16.24 -1.11 -17.23
C LEU A 38 17.57 -0.70 -16.61
N SER A 39 18.69 -1.13 -17.18
CA SER A 39 20.04 -0.73 -16.75
C SER A 39 20.25 0.79 -16.81
N ARG A 40 19.77 1.45 -17.88
CA ARG A 40 19.86 2.91 -18.02
C ARG A 40 18.94 3.65 -17.05
N ILE A 41 17.70 3.20 -16.92
CA ILE A 41 16.69 3.86 -16.05
C ILE A 41 17.07 3.75 -14.58
N LEU A 42 17.54 2.57 -14.16
CA LEU A 42 17.87 2.29 -12.76
C LEU A 42 19.33 2.60 -12.41
N ASN A 43 20.13 3.01 -13.40
CA ASN A 43 21.56 3.24 -13.28
C ASN A 43 22.31 2.05 -12.63
N LEU A 44 22.05 0.85 -13.14
CA LEU A 44 22.63 -0.39 -12.64
C LEU A 44 23.32 -1.19 -13.75
N PRO A 45 24.38 -1.96 -13.43
CA PRO A 45 25.00 -2.86 -14.38
C PRO A 45 24.01 -3.85 -14.98
N LYS A 46 24.17 -4.16 -16.27
CA LYS A 46 23.30 -5.13 -16.98
C LYS A 46 23.30 -6.52 -16.31
N SER A 47 24.44 -6.93 -15.76
CA SER A 47 24.57 -8.18 -14.98
C SER A 47 23.67 -8.18 -13.75
N THR A 48 23.67 -7.09 -12.98
CA THR A 48 22.81 -6.92 -11.80
C THR A 48 21.33 -6.93 -12.18
N ILE A 49 20.95 -6.25 -13.27
CA ILE A 49 19.56 -6.29 -13.77
C ILE A 49 19.17 -7.72 -14.17
N HIS A 50 20.04 -8.43 -14.88
CA HIS A 50 19.79 -9.80 -15.29
C HIS A 50 19.58 -10.73 -14.08
N GLU A 51 20.46 -10.68 -13.09
CA GLU A 51 20.34 -11.50 -11.87
C GLU A 51 19.02 -11.22 -11.12
N ASN A 52 18.62 -9.95 -11.02
CA ASN A 52 17.36 -9.59 -10.38
C ASN A 52 16.13 -10.03 -11.20
N LEU A 53 16.19 -9.97 -12.53
CA LEU A 53 15.13 -10.45 -13.40
C LEU A 53 14.95 -11.97 -13.31
N GLU A 54 16.03 -12.75 -13.24
CA GLU A 54 15.94 -14.21 -13.05
C GLU A 54 15.23 -14.55 -11.73
N LYS A 55 15.60 -13.89 -10.62
CA LYS A 55 14.90 -14.07 -9.32
C LYS A 55 13.41 -13.71 -9.39
N LEU A 56 13.05 -12.70 -10.18
CA LEU A 56 11.65 -12.29 -10.38
C LEU A 56 10.88 -13.26 -11.30
N ILE A 57 11.56 -13.89 -12.25
CA ILE A 57 11.00 -14.95 -13.12
C ILE A 57 10.77 -16.22 -12.29
N ASP A 58 11.73 -16.62 -11.46
CA ASP A 58 11.61 -17.78 -10.56
C ASP A 58 10.45 -17.63 -9.57
N ALA A 59 10.13 -16.39 -9.17
CA ALA A 59 8.99 -16.07 -8.33
C ALA A 59 7.65 -15.98 -9.11
N GLY A 60 7.71 -16.05 -10.45
CA GLY A 60 6.56 -15.94 -11.35
C GLY A 60 5.99 -14.53 -11.48
N LEU A 61 6.78 -13.49 -11.16
CA LEU A 61 6.35 -12.08 -11.17
C LEU A 61 6.62 -11.39 -12.52
N VAL A 62 7.61 -11.88 -13.26
CA VAL A 62 8.04 -11.36 -14.57
C VAL A 62 8.10 -12.52 -15.56
N LYS A 63 7.84 -12.23 -16.84
CA LYS A 63 8.03 -13.17 -17.95
C LYS A 63 8.83 -12.53 -19.08
N LYS A 64 9.52 -13.37 -19.86
CA LYS A 64 10.24 -12.98 -21.07
C LYS A 64 9.28 -13.02 -22.25
N ASN A 65 9.11 -11.91 -22.96
CA ASN A 65 8.41 -11.86 -24.24
C ASN A 65 9.43 -11.99 -25.37
N LYS A 66 9.51 -13.20 -25.94
CA LYS A 66 10.31 -13.49 -27.13
C LYS A 66 9.35 -13.51 -28.32
N SER A 67 9.08 -12.35 -28.92
CA SER A 67 8.40 -12.35 -30.23
C SER A 67 9.35 -12.98 -31.26
N GLU A 68 8.86 -13.97 -32.00
CA GLU A 68 9.60 -14.59 -33.10
C GLU A 68 10.10 -13.51 -34.08
N GLY A 69 11.41 -13.50 -34.35
CA GLY A 69 12.05 -12.55 -35.26
C GLY A 69 12.69 -11.31 -34.63
N ARG A 70 12.54 -11.03 -33.33
CA ARG A 70 13.21 -9.88 -32.68
C ARG A 70 14.48 -10.30 -31.94
N LYS A 71 15.63 -9.69 -32.28
CA LYS A 71 16.92 -9.89 -31.59
C LYS A 71 16.91 -9.45 -30.11
N ARG A 72 15.92 -8.66 -29.69
CA ARG A 72 15.84 -8.06 -28.34
C ARG A 72 14.76 -8.75 -27.51
N VAL A 73 15.15 -9.27 -26.36
CA VAL A 73 14.24 -9.88 -25.38
C VAL A 73 13.66 -8.79 -24.48
N TYR A 74 12.33 -8.68 -24.47
CA TYR A 74 11.61 -7.80 -23.57
C TYR A 74 11.11 -8.56 -22.36
N TYR A 75 11.08 -7.89 -21.23
CA TYR A 75 10.55 -8.40 -19.97
C TYR A 75 9.26 -7.64 -19.66
N GLU A 76 8.27 -8.35 -19.15
CA GLU A 76 6.98 -7.78 -18.79
C GLU A 76 6.44 -8.44 -17.51
N LEU A 77 5.58 -7.72 -16.79
CA LEU A 77 4.92 -8.27 -15.62
C LEU A 77 3.98 -9.41 -16.01
N THR A 78 3.94 -10.45 -15.17
CA THR A 78 2.85 -11.42 -15.19
C THR A 78 1.60 -10.83 -14.55
N GLU A 79 0.46 -11.46 -14.76
CA GLU A 79 -0.79 -11.09 -14.08
C GLU A 79 -0.66 -11.10 -12.56
N LYS A 80 0.13 -12.06 -12.04
CA LYS A 80 0.48 -12.16 -10.62
C LYS A 80 1.36 -10.98 -10.18
N GLY A 81 2.37 -10.62 -10.98
CA GLY A 81 3.24 -9.47 -10.71
C GLY A 81 2.48 -8.14 -10.67
N ARG A 82 1.52 -7.93 -11.57
CA ARG A 82 0.66 -6.73 -11.58
C ARG A 82 -0.19 -6.61 -10.32
N ARG A 83 -0.90 -7.68 -9.94
CA ARG A 83 -1.75 -7.69 -8.74
C ARG A 83 -0.95 -7.41 -7.45
N LEU A 84 0.28 -7.93 -7.34
CA LEU A 84 1.10 -7.73 -6.16
C LEU A 84 1.66 -6.31 -6.02
N LEU A 85 1.98 -5.63 -7.12
CA LEU A 85 2.47 -4.25 -7.07
C LEU A 85 1.41 -3.24 -6.62
N LEU A 86 0.13 -3.53 -6.88
CA LEU A 86 -0.99 -2.66 -6.54
C LEU A 86 -1.44 -2.82 -5.07
N SER A 87 -1.14 -3.96 -4.46
CA SER A 87 -1.84 -4.41 -3.24
C SER A 87 -1.34 -3.82 -1.90
N HIS A 88 -0.18 -3.17 -1.83
CA HIS A 88 0.46 -2.94 -0.51
C HIS A 88 0.37 -1.54 0.10
N LYS A 89 0.29 -0.46 -0.70
CA LYS A 89 0.44 0.91 -0.14
C LYS A 89 -0.84 1.46 0.46
N THR A 90 -1.98 1.25 -0.19
CA THR A 90 -3.27 1.83 0.24
C THR A 90 -3.76 1.19 1.53
N ARG A 91 -3.62 -0.12 1.68
CA ARG A 91 -4.07 -0.86 2.87
C ARG A 91 -3.34 -0.44 4.15
N ILE A 92 -2.02 -0.26 4.08
CA ILE A 92 -1.21 0.15 5.24
C ILE A 92 -1.54 1.58 5.65
N ILE A 93 -1.61 2.51 4.70
CA ILE A 93 -1.97 3.91 4.97
C ILE A 93 -3.36 3.98 5.61
N LEU A 94 -4.32 3.21 5.09
CA LEU A 94 -5.71 3.24 5.58
C LEU A 94 -5.86 2.61 6.97
N LEU A 95 -5.14 1.51 7.25
CA LEU A 95 -5.08 0.92 8.60
C LEU A 95 -4.45 1.90 9.61
N LEU A 96 -3.36 2.58 9.24
CA LEU A 96 -2.73 3.59 10.09
C LEU A 96 -3.64 4.80 10.34
N SER A 97 -4.37 5.27 9.33
CA SER A 97 -5.35 6.36 9.48
C SER A 97 -6.48 5.98 10.43
N SER A 98 -6.97 4.73 10.37
CA SER A 98 -8.02 4.27 11.29
C SER A 98 -7.55 4.24 12.75
N ALA A 99 -6.34 3.73 13.01
CA ALA A 99 -5.77 3.71 14.36
C ALA A 99 -5.53 5.13 14.91
N ALA A 100 -5.05 6.06 14.08
CA ALA A 100 -4.85 7.45 14.47
C ALA A 100 -6.16 8.15 14.85
N SER A 101 -7.27 7.86 14.14
CA SER A 101 -8.59 8.40 14.47
C SER A 101 -9.10 7.90 15.83
N PHE A 102 -8.90 6.62 16.16
CA PHE A 102 -9.23 6.07 17.47
C PHE A 102 -8.42 6.73 18.60
N ILE A 103 -7.11 6.91 18.41
CA ILE A 103 -6.24 7.56 19.40
C ILE A 103 -6.66 9.03 19.60
N CYS A 104 -6.97 9.74 18.52
CA CYS A 104 -7.45 11.12 18.58
C CYS A 104 -8.79 11.23 19.34
N GLY A 105 -9.73 10.31 19.08
CA GLY A 105 -11.01 10.24 19.79
C GLY A 105 -10.86 9.99 21.29
N ILE A 106 -9.97 9.06 21.68
CA ILE A 106 -9.70 8.76 23.10
C ILE A 106 -9.07 9.96 23.81
N ILE A 107 -8.13 10.66 23.17
CA ILE A 107 -7.50 11.87 23.73
C ILE A 107 -8.53 12.99 23.92
N ALA A 108 -9.42 13.20 22.94
CA ALA A 108 -10.47 14.21 23.03
C ALA A 108 -11.42 13.93 24.22
N ILE A 109 -11.86 12.68 24.39
CA ILE A 109 -12.73 12.25 25.50
C ILE A 109 -12.01 12.43 26.85
N TYR A 110 -10.73 12.05 26.94
CA TYR A 110 -9.95 12.22 28.17
C TYR A 110 -9.79 13.69 28.55
N PHE A 111 -9.54 14.55 27.57
CA PHE A 111 -9.43 15.99 27.79
C PHE A 111 -10.77 16.58 28.25
N SER A 112 -11.89 16.18 27.66
CA SER A 112 -13.24 16.60 28.09
C SER A 112 -13.57 16.23 29.54
N ILE A 113 -13.04 15.12 30.06
CA ILE A 113 -13.32 14.66 31.44
C ILE A 113 -12.38 15.31 32.47
N LYS A 114 -11.13 15.63 32.08
CA LYS A 114 -10.07 16.03 33.03
C LYS A 114 -9.79 17.54 33.09
N ILE A 115 -10.40 18.37 32.24
CA ILE A 115 -10.24 19.83 32.35
C ILE A 115 -10.84 20.31 33.69
N PRO A 116 -10.04 20.91 34.60
CA PRO A 116 -10.55 21.49 35.83
C PRO A 116 -11.42 22.72 35.53
N GLU A 117 -12.56 22.85 36.23
CA GLU A 117 -13.57 23.89 36.02
C GLU A 117 -13.02 25.34 36.00
N GLU A 118 -11.85 25.59 36.57
CA GLU A 118 -11.21 26.90 36.58
C GLU A 118 -10.71 27.35 35.20
N ALA A 119 -10.21 26.43 34.38
CA ALA A 119 -9.83 26.73 32.98
C ALA A 119 -11.08 26.91 32.09
N VAL A 120 -12.17 26.20 32.41
CA VAL A 120 -13.48 26.34 31.74
C VAL A 120 -14.10 27.71 32.01
N ARG A 121 -13.95 28.25 33.23
CA ARG A 121 -14.45 29.59 33.60
C ARG A 121 -13.78 30.72 32.81
N ALA A 122 -12.49 30.60 32.47
CA ALA A 122 -11.80 31.56 31.61
C ALA A 122 -12.27 31.54 30.14
N VAL A 123 -12.79 30.40 29.67
CA VAL A 123 -13.33 30.19 28.31
C VAL A 123 -14.86 30.40 28.25
N ARG A 124 -15.54 30.57 29.40
CA ARG A 124 -17.01 30.69 29.60
C ARG A 124 -17.65 31.98 29.05
N ARG A 125 -17.08 32.58 28.00
CA ARG A 125 -17.76 33.55 27.12
C ARG A 125 -18.23 32.90 25.81
N VAL A 126 -18.08 31.58 25.66
CA VAL A 126 -18.56 30.85 24.48
C VAL A 126 -19.58 29.80 24.94
N PRO A 127 -20.82 29.79 24.40
CA PRO A 127 -21.86 28.84 24.81
C PRO A 127 -21.51 27.45 24.27
N LEU A 128 -21.12 26.54 25.16
CA LEU A 128 -20.33 25.34 24.81
C LEU A 128 -20.95 24.00 25.26
N GLU A 129 -22.25 23.97 25.59
CA GLU A 129 -22.88 22.78 26.18
C GLU A 129 -23.30 21.71 25.15
N GLN A 130 -23.54 22.07 23.87
CA GLN A 130 -24.12 21.14 22.89
C GLN A 130 -23.17 20.77 21.74
N ASN A 131 -22.13 21.56 21.47
CA ASN A 131 -21.31 21.41 20.27
C ASN A 131 -20.31 20.26 20.35
N TYR A 132 -19.76 19.91 21.51
CA TYR A 132 -18.72 18.87 21.60
C TYR A 132 -19.23 17.47 21.34
N LEU A 133 -20.45 17.16 21.77
CA LEU A 133 -21.08 15.87 21.51
C LEU A 133 -21.38 15.71 20.01
N ILE A 134 -21.85 16.79 19.38
CA ILE A 134 -22.06 16.86 17.93
C ILE A 134 -20.74 16.68 17.18
N PHE A 135 -19.66 17.37 17.58
CA PHE A 135 -18.34 17.20 16.98
C PHE A 135 -17.81 15.76 17.12
N GLY A 136 -18.01 15.11 18.27
CA GLY A 136 -17.62 13.72 18.50
C GLY A 136 -18.38 12.74 17.60
N VAL A 137 -19.70 12.92 17.46
CA VAL A 137 -20.55 12.09 16.59
C VAL A 137 -20.19 12.29 15.11
N ILE A 138 -19.94 13.53 14.69
CA ILE A 138 -19.47 13.84 13.33
C ILE A 138 -18.15 13.12 13.05
N LEU A 139 -17.19 13.17 13.98
CA LEU A 139 -15.89 12.53 13.80
C LEU A 139 -16.00 10.99 13.70
N LEU A 140 -16.85 10.36 14.53
CA LEU A 140 -17.14 8.93 14.46
C LEU A 140 -17.84 8.54 13.15
N SER A 141 -18.82 9.34 12.71
CA SER A 141 -19.52 9.10 11.45
C SER A 141 -18.59 9.21 10.24
N LEU A 142 -17.63 10.15 10.28
CA LEU A 142 -16.62 10.32 9.25
C LEU A 142 -15.64 9.14 9.24
N GLY A 143 -15.24 8.64 10.41
CA GLY A 143 -14.45 7.41 10.54
C GLY A 143 -15.14 6.18 9.94
N PHE A 144 -16.45 6.03 10.19
CA PHE A 144 -17.24 4.93 9.65
C PHE A 144 -17.43 5.04 8.12
N LEU A 145 -17.58 6.25 7.59
CA LEU A 145 -17.62 6.52 6.14
C LEU A 145 -16.30 6.12 5.47
N PHE A 146 -15.15 6.46 6.07
CA PHE A 146 -13.85 6.03 5.56
C PHE A 146 -13.68 4.51 5.58
N LEU A 147 -14.14 3.84 6.65
CA LEU A 147 -14.14 2.37 6.76
C LEU A 147 -15.04 1.73 5.67
N TYR A 148 -16.20 2.32 5.41
CA TYR A 148 -17.13 1.87 4.38
C TYR A 148 -16.55 2.01 2.97
N LEU A 149 -15.94 3.16 2.65
CA LEU A 149 -15.26 3.37 1.36
C LEU A 149 -14.09 2.38 1.18
N ALA A 150 -13.37 2.06 2.24
CA ALA A 150 -12.30 1.06 2.22
C ALA A 150 -12.80 -0.37 2.00
N SER A 151 -13.97 -0.71 2.56
CA SER A 151 -14.59 -2.02 2.35
C SER A 151 -15.20 -2.12 0.95
N ARG A 152 -15.72 -1.02 0.42
CA ARG A 152 -16.31 -0.94 -0.92
C ARG A 152 -15.27 -1.09 -2.03
N SER A 153 -14.06 -0.54 -1.85
CA SER A 153 -12.98 -0.72 -2.84
C SER A 153 -12.53 -2.18 -2.96
N HIS A 154 -12.62 -2.96 -1.88
CA HIS A 154 -12.33 -4.41 -1.88
C HIS A 154 -13.38 -5.24 -2.65
N ILE A 155 -14.66 -4.80 -2.70
CA ILE A 155 -15.73 -5.51 -3.41
C ILE A 155 -15.64 -5.31 -4.93
N ASN A 156 -15.26 -4.11 -5.37
CA ASN A 156 -15.14 -3.79 -6.79
C ASN A 156 -13.90 -4.41 -7.47
N GLU A 157 -12.93 -4.93 -6.71
CA GLU A 157 -11.82 -5.71 -7.27
C GLU A 157 -12.16 -7.21 -7.44
N ILE A 158 -13.34 -7.65 -6.98
CA ILE A 158 -13.76 -9.07 -6.97
C ILE A 158 -14.87 -9.36 -8.01
N ILE A 159 -15.46 -8.34 -8.64
CA ILE A 159 -16.42 -8.45 -9.76
C ILE A 159 -15.69 -8.11 -11.06
#